data_AF-A0AAE3RD63-F1
#
_entry.id   AF-A0AAE3RD63-F1
#
_cell.length_a   1.000
_cell.length_b   1.000
_cell.length_c   1.000
_cell.angle_alpha   90.00
_cell.angle_beta   90.00
_cell.angle_gamma   90.00
#
_symmetry.space_group_name_H-M   'P 1'
#
loop_
_entity.id
_entity.type
_entity.pdbx_description
1 polymer ?
#
loop_
_entity_poly.entity_id
_entity_poly.type
_entity_poly.pdbx_seq_one_letter_code
_entity_poly.pdbx_strand_id
1 'polypeptide(L)'
;MDVCLGVFTKLMLSLGVKELKNLFNEIGIEVNTPAAELVSFSISSYYGSINEKELKAIYNDLKNNPVAIKLLRARVQSYVYQRNIDIRTKQKFTSFLGMRVQSYLPKQKM
;
A
#
# COMPACT_ATOMS: atom_id res chain seq x y z
N MET A 1 2.71 16.72 -6.34
CA MET A 1 2.01 15.48 -5.92
C MET A 1 2.76 14.81 -4.76
N ASP A 2 4.08 14.98 -4.66
CA ASP A 2 4.94 14.43 -3.60
C ASP A 2 4.59 14.92 -2.19
N VAL A 3 4.01 16.12 -2.06
CA VAL A 3 3.57 16.68 -0.77
C VAL A 3 2.49 15.81 -0.13
N CYS A 4 1.49 15.37 -0.89
CA CYS A 4 0.38 14.55 -0.35
C CYS A 4 0.88 13.19 0.12
N LEU A 5 1.74 12.53 -0.67
CA LEU A 5 2.37 11.28 -0.28
C LEU A 5 3.29 11.45 0.95
N GLY A 6 4.04 12.55 1.02
CA GLY A 6 4.91 12.86 2.16
C GLY A 6 4.14 13.10 3.45
N VAL A 7 3.06 13.89 3.40
CA VAL A 7 2.17 14.12 4.55
C VAL A 7 1.50 12.83 4.98
N PHE A 8 0.98 12.06 4.02
CA PHE A 8 0.35 10.77 4.27
C PHE A 8 1.30 9.77 4.93
N THR A 9 2.55 9.72 4.47
CA THR A 9 3.60 8.89 5.06
C THR A 9 3.90 9.32 6.49
N LYS A 10 4.02 10.61 6.76
CA LYS A 10 4.24 11.13 8.12
C LYS A 10 3.08 10.79 9.05
N LEU A 11 1.83 10.95 8.60
CA LEU A 11 0.65 10.56 9.37
C LEU A 11 0.67 9.07 9.72
N MET A 12 0.93 8.21 8.73
CA MET A 12 1.02 6.77 8.93
C MET A 12 2.14 6.39 9.92
N LEU A 13 3.29 7.07 9.89
CA LEU A 13 4.40 6.81 10.81
C LEU A 13 4.16 7.39 12.21
N SER A 14 3.48 8.53 12.33
CA SER A 14 3.15 9.15 13.63
C SER A 14 2.06 8.40 14.38
N LEU A 15 1.10 7.82 13.66
CA LEU A 15 0.00 7.04 14.23
C LEU A 15 0.33 5.54 14.29
N GLY A 16 1.23 5.08 13.43
CA GLY A 16 1.56 3.68 13.25
C GLY A 16 2.19 3.06 14.50
N VAL A 17 1.44 2.16 15.13
CA VAL A 17 1.91 1.29 16.20
C VAL A 17 1.34 -0.10 15.92
N LYS A 18 2.18 -1.14 15.94
CA LYS A 18 1.79 -2.49 15.50
C LYS A 18 0.61 -3.03 16.31
N GLU A 19 0.59 -2.70 17.59
CA GLU A 19 -0.41 -3.06 18.59
C GLU A 19 -1.78 -2.42 18.31
N LEU A 20 -1.82 -1.30 17.58
CA LEU A 20 -3.04 -0.54 17.29
C LEU A 20 -3.71 -0.95 15.97
N LYS A 21 -3.29 -2.05 15.33
CA LYS A 21 -3.87 -2.51 14.06
C LYS A 21 -5.40 -2.63 14.13
N ASN A 22 -5.93 -3.23 15.20
CA ASN A 22 -7.37 -3.43 15.36
C ASN A 22 -8.12 -2.10 15.47
N LEU A 23 -7.57 -1.15 16.23
CA LEU A 23 -8.12 0.20 16.36
C LEU A 23 -8.20 0.90 15.00
N PHE A 24 -7.16 0.81 14.17
CA PHE A 24 -7.20 1.41 12.83
C PHE A 24 -8.22 0.75 11.91
N ASN A 25 -8.45 -0.55 12.05
CA ASN A 25 -9.49 -1.23 11.29
C ASN A 25 -10.89 -0.78 11.73
N GLU A 26 -11.10 -0.64 13.04
CA GLU A 26 -12.36 -0.13 13.61
C GLU A 26 -12.64 1.30 13.14
N ILE A 27 -11.65 2.20 13.22
CA ILE A 27 -11.76 3.57 12.71
C ILE A 27 -12.03 3.60 11.21
N GLY A 28 -11.41 2.69 10.44
CA GLY A 28 -11.67 2.57 9.00
C GLY A 28 -13.13 2.26 8.70
N ILE A 29 -13.73 1.36 9.50
CA ILE A 29 -15.15 0.99 9.40
C ILE A 29 -16.05 2.15 9.85
N GLU A 30 -15.71 2.82 10.95
CA GLU A 30 -16.50 3.92 11.52
C GLU A 30 -16.52 5.16 10.62
N VAL A 31 -15.35 5.59 10.14
CA VAL A 31 -15.22 6.78 9.29
C VAL A 31 -15.75 6.51 7.89
N ASN A 32 -15.61 5.29 7.39
CA ASN A 32 -16.14 4.83 6.11
C ASN A 32 -15.84 5.79 4.93
N THR A 33 -14.57 6.22 4.83
CA THR A 33 -14.09 7.03 3.69
C THR A 33 -12.89 6.38 2.99
N PRO A 34 -12.71 6.62 1.68
CA PRO A 34 -11.51 6.22 0.94
C PRO A 34 -10.18 6.60 1.60
N ALA A 35 -10.14 7.76 2.27
CA ALA A 35 -8.94 8.22 2.94
C ALA A 35 -8.65 7.40 4.20
N ALA A 36 -9.67 7.12 5.02
CA ALA A 36 -9.52 6.28 6.21
C ALA A 36 -9.09 4.87 5.83
N GLU A 37 -9.72 4.27 4.81
CA GLU A 37 -9.36 2.95 4.30
C GLU A 37 -7.89 2.89 3.83
N LEU A 38 -7.43 3.89 3.06
CA LEU A 38 -6.04 3.97 2.62
C LEU A 38 -5.07 4.10 3.79
N VAL A 39 -5.40 4.91 4.80
CA VAL A 39 -4.55 5.08 6.00
C VAL A 39 -4.45 3.76 6.77
N SER A 40 -5.58 3.12 7.06
CA SER A 40 -5.64 1.84 7.78
C SER A 40 -4.89 0.73 7.04
N PHE A 41 -5.08 0.63 5.72
CA PHE A 41 -4.31 -0.29 4.88
C PHE A 41 -2.80 0.01 4.90
N SER A 42 -2.43 1.30 4.88
CA SER A 42 -1.03 1.71 4.86
C SER A 42 -0.30 1.40 6.16
N ILE A 43 -0.97 1.62 7.30
CA ILE A 43 -0.46 1.23 8.62
C ILE A 43 -0.36 -0.30 8.71
N SER A 44 -1.43 -1.02 8.36
CA SER A 44 -1.47 -2.48 8.40
C SER A 44 -0.40 -3.13 7.53
N SER A 45 -0.17 -2.62 6.31
CA SER A 45 0.86 -3.12 5.39
C SER A 45 2.28 -2.71 5.78
N TYR A 46 2.46 -1.69 6.63
CA TYR A 46 3.78 -1.32 7.15
C TYR A 46 4.26 -2.35 8.17
N TYR A 47 3.44 -2.67 9.18
CA TYR A 47 3.81 -3.62 10.22
C TYR A 47 3.56 -5.09 9.85
N GLY A 48 2.57 -5.35 9.00
CA GLY A 48 2.14 -6.69 8.60
C GLY A 48 2.52 -7.07 7.18
N SER A 49 1.85 -8.11 6.66
CA SER A 49 1.90 -8.50 5.27
C SER A 49 0.67 -8.00 4.52
N ILE A 50 0.83 -7.71 3.23
CA ILE A 50 -0.30 -7.38 2.34
C ILE A 50 -1.02 -8.68 1.95
N ASN A 51 -2.32 -8.75 2.23
CA ASN A 51 -3.19 -9.80 1.72
C ASN A 51 -3.67 -9.45 0.29
N GLU A 52 -3.50 -10.38 -0.64
CA GLU A 52 -3.89 -10.21 -2.05
C GLU A 52 -5.39 -9.90 -2.22
N LYS A 53 -6.26 -10.58 -1.47
CA LYS A 53 -7.72 -10.40 -1.55
C LYS A 53 -8.13 -9.01 -1.06
N GLU A 54 -7.56 -8.59 0.06
CA GLU A 54 -7.80 -7.27 0.67
C GLU A 54 -7.34 -6.16 -0.28
N LEU A 55 -6.12 -6.25 -0.81
CA LEU A 55 -5.59 -5.28 -1.75
C LEU A 55 -6.44 -5.19 -3.03
N LYS A 56 -6.99 -6.31 -3.50
CA LYS A 56 -7.87 -6.33 -4.67
C LYS A 56 -9.24 -5.69 -4.38
N ALA A 57 -9.79 -5.87 -3.18
CA ALA A 57 -11.02 -5.20 -2.75
C ALA A 57 -10.82 -3.67 -2.73
N ILE A 58 -9.80 -3.21 -2.00
CA ILE A 58 -9.44 -1.78 -1.90
C ILE A 58 -9.21 -1.18 -3.30
N TYR A 59 -8.51 -1.90 -4.19
CA TYR A 59 -8.31 -1.43 -5.55
C TYR A 59 -9.63 -1.25 -6.31
N ASN A 60 -10.55 -2.21 -6.21
CA ASN A 60 -11.83 -2.15 -6.91
C ASN A 60 -12.71 -1.00 -6.42
N ASP A 61 -12.67 -0.70 -5.13
CA ASP A 61 -13.44 0.37 -4.51
C ASP A 61 -12.86 1.75 -4.87
N LEU A 62 -11.54 1.83 -4.99
CA LEU A 62 -10.82 3.09 -5.23
C LEU A 62 -10.49 3.36 -6.70
N LYS A 63 -10.72 2.42 -7.63
CA LYS A 63 -10.27 2.51 -9.04
C LYS A 63 -10.73 3.77 -9.78
N ASN A 64 -11.87 4.33 -9.39
CA ASN A 64 -12.43 5.54 -10.00
C ASN A 64 -11.83 6.83 -9.43
N ASN A 65 -11.02 6.75 -8.37
CA ASN A 65 -10.32 7.88 -7.76
C ASN A 65 -8.81 7.83 -8.12
N PRO A 66 -8.35 8.68 -9.06
CA PRO A 66 -6.97 8.62 -9.55
C PRO A 66 -5.93 8.97 -8.48
N VAL A 67 -6.29 9.78 -7.48
CA VAL A 67 -5.40 10.13 -6.37
C VAL A 67 -5.25 8.94 -5.43
N ALA A 68 -6.36 8.31 -5.07
CA ALA A 68 -6.39 7.13 -4.22
C ALA A 68 -5.58 5.96 -4.81
N ILE A 69 -5.76 5.69 -6.11
CA ILE A 69 -4.99 4.65 -6.81
C ILE A 69 -3.49 4.96 -6.84
N LYS A 70 -3.09 6.22 -7.02
CA LYS A 70 -1.67 6.60 -6.96
C LYS A 70 -1.07 6.36 -5.58
N LEU A 71 -1.80 6.70 -4.51
CA LEU A 71 -1.36 6.43 -3.13
C LEU A 71 -1.26 4.93 -2.84
N LEU A 72 -2.27 4.16 -3.25
CA LEU A 72 -2.27 2.70 -3.09
C LEU A 72 -1.07 2.06 -3.81
N ARG A 73 -0.82 2.44 -5.07
CA ARG A 73 0.33 1.97 -5.84
C ARG A 73 1.66 2.32 -5.17
N ALA A 74 1.80 3.55 -4.68
CA ALA A 74 3.01 3.99 -3.98
C ALA A 74 3.26 3.17 -2.70
N ARG A 75 2.21 2.87 -1.93
CA ARG A 75 2.31 2.03 -0.73
C ARG A 75 2.72 0.60 -1.06
N VAL A 76 2.07 -0.02 -2.04
CA VAL A 76 2.39 -1.39 -2.48
C VAL A 76 3.80 -1.45 -3.07
N GLN A 77 4.22 -0.45 -3.84
CA GLN A 77 5.57 -0.33 -4.35
C GLN A 77 6.59 -0.31 -3.20
N SER A 78 6.39 0.56 -2.21
CA SER A 78 7.23 0.64 -1.01
C SER A 78 7.32 -0.71 -0.28
N TYR A 79 6.19 -1.40 -0.09
CA TYR A 79 6.16 -2.74 0.52
C TYR A 79 6.96 -3.78 -0.28
N VAL A 80 6.81 -3.79 -1.60
CA VAL A 80 7.52 -4.70 -2.52
C VAL A 80 9.03 -4.47 -2.53
N TYR A 81 9.49 -3.22 -2.41
CA TYR A 81 10.91 -2.90 -2.34
C TYR A 81 11.52 -3.19 -0.97
N GLN A 82 10.78 -2.92 0.12
CA GLN A 82 11.28 -3.08 1.49
C GLN A 82 11.33 -4.54 1.94
N ARG A 83 10.47 -5.41 1.40
CA ARG A 83 10.36 -6.81 1.82
C ARG A 83 10.84 -7.76 0.73
N ASN A 84 11.44 -8.88 1.13
CA ASN A 84 11.85 -9.94 0.21
C ASN A 84 10.64 -10.82 -0.17
N ILE A 85 9.77 -10.28 -1.03
CA ILE A 85 8.56 -10.98 -1.49
C ILE A 85 8.89 -11.86 -2.70
N ASP A 86 8.27 -13.04 -2.76
CA ASP A 86 8.31 -13.94 -3.92
C ASP A 86 7.91 -13.22 -5.23
N ILE A 87 8.58 -13.60 -6.32
CA ILE A 87 8.40 -12.96 -7.62
C ILE A 87 7.00 -13.18 -8.19
N ARG A 88 6.33 -14.30 -7.89
CA ARG A 88 4.96 -14.56 -8.35
C ARG A 88 3.98 -13.59 -7.70
N THR A 89 4.16 -13.32 -6.40
CA THR A 89 3.35 -12.33 -5.68
C THR A 89 3.58 -10.92 -6.21
N LYS A 90 4.84 -10.56 -6.52
CA LYS A 90 5.16 -9.27 -7.16
C LYS A 90 4.44 -9.12 -8.50
N GLN A 91 4.52 -10.14 -9.36
CA GLN A 91 3.86 -10.15 -10.66
C GLN A 91 2.34 -9.99 -10.54
N LYS A 92 1.71 -10.69 -9.59
CA LYS A 92 0.28 -10.54 -9.30
C LYS A 92 -0.08 -9.12 -8.90
N PHE A 93 0.62 -8.55 -7.92
CA PHE A 93 0.36 -7.17 -7.48
C PHE A 93 0.47 -6.18 -8.64
N THR A 94 1.51 -6.34 -9.47
CA THR A 94 1.71 -5.44 -10.61
C THR A 94 0.68 -5.60 -11.71
N SER A 95 0.17 -6.82 -11.95
CA SER A 95 -0.79 -7.07 -13.03
C SER A 95 -2.13 -6.41 -12.74
N PHE A 96 -2.70 -6.58 -11.55
CA PHE A 96 -4.02 -6.00 -11.25
C PHE A 96 -3.95 -4.53 -10.86
N LEU A 97 -2.84 -4.05 -10.28
CA LEU A 97 -2.66 -2.62 -10.01
C LEU A 97 -2.27 -1.83 -11.27
N GLY A 98 -2.01 -2.48 -12.40
CA GLY A 98 -1.53 -1.82 -13.61
C GLY A 98 -0.19 -1.10 -13.41
N MET A 99 0.68 -1.67 -12.58
CA MET A 99 2.02 -1.13 -12.30
C MET A 99 3.04 -1.76 -13.24
N ARG A 100 4.04 -0.99 -13.67
CA ARG A 100 5.21 -1.55 -14.35
C ARG A 100 6.14 -2.14 -13.31
N VAL A 101 6.47 -3.43 -13.44
CA VAL A 101 7.59 -4.02 -12.69
C VAL A 101 8.86 -3.36 -13.22
N GLN A 102 9.59 -2.61 -12.39
CA GLN A 102 10.97 -2.26 -12.75
C GLN A 102 11.74 -3.57 -12.77
N SER A 103 12.07 -4.08 -13.96
CA SER A 103 12.90 -5.26 -14.11
C SER A 103 14.22 -5.00 -13.39
N TYR A 104 14.57 -5.87 -12.45
CA TYR A 104 15.87 -5.85 -11.81
C TYR A 104 16.89 -6.20 -12.90
N LEU A 105 17.58 -5.20 -13.46
CA LEU A 105 18.85 -5.48 -14.12
C LEU A 105 19.79 -5.90 -12.99
N PRO A 106 20.31 -7.15 -12.98
CA PRO A 106 21.34 -7.52 -12.01
C PRO A 106 22.47 -6.51 -12.20
N LYS A 107 22.90 -5.85 -11.11
CA LYS A 107 24.12 -5.05 -11.13
C LYS A 107 25.22 -5.96 -11.68
N GLN A 108 25.66 -5.71 -12.91
CA GLN A 108 26.89 -6.30 -13.42
C GLN A 108 27.98 -5.88 -12.44
N LYS A 109 28.65 -6.86 -11.84
CA LYS A 109 29.87 -6.64 -11.09
C LYS A 109 30.85 -5.96 -12.06
N MET A 110 31.20 -4.70 -11.79
CA MET A 110 32.50 -4.15 -12.17
C MET A 110 33.52 -4.58 -11.13
#